data_AF-A0AAU5FJP4-F1
#
_entry.id   AF-A0AAU5FJP4-F1
#
_cell.length_a   1.000
_cell.length_b   1.000
_cell.length_c   1.000
_cell.angle_alpha   90.00
_cell.angle_beta   90.00
_cell.angle_gamma   90.00
#
_symmetry.space_group_name_H-M   'P 1'
#
loop_
_entity.id
_entity.type
_entity.pdbx_description
1 polymer ?
#
loop_
_entity_poly.entity_id
_entity_poly.type
_entity_poly.pdbx_seq_one_letter_code
_entity_poly.pdbx_strand_id
1 'polypeptide(L)'
;MTTTPERAPEHAQDGEAADDGTAQLPPARDLPRWVRWTVVPLLVLVPIGYVIISAEQSRGDGDDEAAQAQTSPGHRIADFYPTKLQRRIYQVPIPPMAHHVRSMETNSWETSELYVEFTTTPGGLDTFLAQVGTSRAELRDGQVAMSAAQCALAGWDFSIPRQWGGATLHQAGDKPDHDITVSLSDPDWPRVYVVSTVNFQHGFSGG
;
A
#
# COMPACT_ATOMS: atom_id res chain seq x y z
N MET A 1 -88.96 -22.82 -14.40
CA MET A 1 -88.47 -23.23 -15.73
C MET A 1 -87.09 -23.83 -15.52
N THR A 2 -86.98 -25.15 -15.22
CA THR A 2 -86.70 -26.27 -16.18
C THR A 2 -85.55 -25.92 -17.12
N THR A 3 -84.41 -26.63 -17.18
CA THR A 3 -84.26 -28.09 -17.26
C THR A 3 -82.84 -28.58 -16.84
N THR A 4 -82.78 -29.85 -16.43
CA THR A 4 -81.61 -30.76 -16.26
C THR A 4 -81.56 -31.67 -17.52
N PRO A 5 -80.60 -32.60 -17.74
CA PRO A 5 -79.11 -32.65 -17.70
C PRO A 5 -78.51 -33.04 -19.08
N GLU A 6 -77.18 -33.17 -19.25
CA GLU A 6 -76.61 -34.22 -20.12
C GLU A 6 -75.20 -34.65 -19.65
N ARG A 7 -74.89 -35.91 -19.96
CA ARG A 7 -73.99 -36.88 -19.32
C ARG A 7 -72.67 -36.99 -20.12
N ALA A 8 -71.58 -37.30 -19.41
CA ALA A 8 -70.22 -37.59 -19.91
C ALA A 8 -70.15 -38.85 -20.84
N PRO A 9 -69.01 -39.13 -21.54
CA PRO A 9 -67.92 -39.86 -20.85
C PRO A 9 -66.47 -39.59 -21.31
N GLU A 10 -65.56 -39.97 -20.41
CA GLU A 10 -64.29 -40.71 -20.62
C GLU A 10 -63.01 -40.13 -21.27
N HIS A 11 -61.96 -40.25 -20.44
CA HIS A 11 -60.56 -40.59 -20.73
C HIS A 11 -59.65 -39.55 -21.40
N ALA A 12 -58.69 -39.01 -20.64
CA ALA A 12 -57.36 -39.65 -20.49
C ALA A 12 -56.43 -38.85 -19.57
N GLN A 13 -56.01 -39.51 -18.48
CA GLN A 13 -54.67 -39.50 -17.89
C GLN A 13 -53.99 -38.14 -17.64
N ASP A 14 -54.15 -37.65 -16.41
CA ASP A 14 -53.24 -36.70 -15.80
C ASP A 14 -51.90 -37.39 -15.51
N GLY A 15 -50.98 -37.25 -16.46
CA GLY A 15 -49.58 -37.59 -16.32
C GLY A 15 -48.79 -36.40 -15.77
N GLU A 16 -48.31 -36.58 -14.56
CA GLU A 16 -47.31 -35.81 -13.83
C GLU A 16 -46.08 -35.42 -14.67
N ALA A 17 -45.72 -34.14 -14.69
CA ALA A 17 -44.34 -33.71 -14.94
C ALA A 17 -44.10 -32.27 -14.44
N ALA A 18 -43.53 -32.20 -13.24
CA ALA A 18 -42.51 -31.26 -12.77
C ALA A 18 -42.41 -29.87 -13.45
N ASP A 19 -42.67 -28.87 -12.61
CA ASP A 19 -42.00 -27.57 -12.62
C ASP A 19 -40.47 -27.76 -12.63
N ASP A 20 -39.80 -27.34 -13.71
CA ASP A 20 -38.38 -27.04 -13.68
C ASP A 20 -38.15 -25.72 -14.43
N GLY A 21 -38.24 -24.64 -13.65
CA GLY A 21 -37.97 -23.28 -14.07
C GLY A 21 -36.49 -23.07 -14.40
N THR A 22 -35.99 -23.65 -15.49
CA THR A 22 -34.76 -23.18 -16.12
C THR A 22 -35.04 -21.83 -16.78
N ALA A 23 -34.58 -20.76 -16.13
CA ALA A 23 -34.50 -19.44 -16.74
C ALA A 23 -33.63 -19.53 -18.00
N GLN A 24 -34.30 -19.63 -19.16
CA GLN A 24 -33.67 -19.63 -20.47
C GLN A 24 -32.90 -18.30 -20.62
N LEU A 25 -31.58 -18.34 -20.55
CA LEU A 25 -30.75 -17.20 -20.96
C LEU A 25 -31.14 -16.83 -22.41
N PRO A 26 -31.29 -15.53 -22.73
CA PRO A 26 -31.62 -15.12 -24.08
C PRO A 26 -30.57 -15.67 -25.07
N PRO A 27 -30.97 -16.11 -26.27
CA PRO A 27 -30.04 -16.67 -27.23
C PRO A 27 -28.92 -15.66 -27.48
N ALA A 28 -27.67 -16.13 -27.37
CA ALA A 28 -26.50 -15.35 -27.71
C ALA A 28 -26.72 -14.78 -29.12
N ARG A 29 -26.78 -13.45 -29.24
CA ARG A 29 -26.92 -12.80 -30.53
C ARG A 29 -25.71 -13.21 -31.37
N ASP A 30 -25.96 -13.93 -32.45
CA ASP A 30 -24.92 -14.29 -33.42
C ASP A 30 -24.33 -13.01 -34.00
N LEU A 31 -23.20 -12.58 -33.45
CA LEU A 31 -22.47 -11.42 -33.94
C LEU A 31 -22.03 -11.74 -35.37
N PRO A 32 -22.27 -10.83 -36.33
CA PRO A 32 -21.81 -11.02 -37.70
C PRO A 32 -20.32 -11.35 -37.71
N ARG A 33 -19.91 -12.31 -38.55
CA ARG A 33 -18.50 -12.77 -38.61
C ARG A 33 -17.50 -11.62 -38.66
N TRP A 34 -17.80 -10.54 -39.39
CA TRP A 34 -16.95 -9.36 -39.48
C TRP A 34 -16.75 -8.64 -38.13
N VAL A 35 -17.75 -8.60 -37.26
CA VAL A 35 -17.64 -8.04 -35.90
C VAL A 35 -16.68 -8.88 -35.07
N ARG A 36 -16.75 -10.21 -35.17
CA ARG A 36 -15.79 -11.10 -34.50
C ARG A 36 -14.36 -10.89 -35.03
N TRP A 37 -14.20 -10.75 -36.35
CA TRP A 37 -12.90 -10.49 -37.00
C TRP A 37 -12.34 -9.09 -36.71
N THR A 38 -13.15 -8.14 -36.26
CA THR A 38 -12.68 -6.81 -35.87
C THR A 38 -12.46 -6.70 -34.35
N VAL A 39 -13.44 -7.15 -33.56
CA VAL A 39 -13.47 -6.95 -32.11
C VAL A 39 -12.49 -7.87 -31.38
N VAL A 40 -12.31 -9.13 -31.83
CA VAL A 40 -11.35 -10.06 -31.20
C VAL A 40 -9.90 -9.57 -31.37
N PRO A 41 -9.41 -9.23 -32.57
CA PRO A 41 -8.07 -8.66 -32.68
C PRO A 41 -7.97 -7.32 -31.98
N LEU A 42 -9.01 -6.49 -31.94
CA LEU A 42 -8.99 -5.25 -31.15
C LEU A 42 -8.82 -5.52 -29.65
N LEU A 43 -9.57 -6.47 -29.09
CA LEU A 43 -9.50 -6.85 -27.67
C LEU A 43 -8.19 -7.54 -27.28
N VAL A 44 -7.45 -8.10 -28.24
CA VAL A 44 -6.17 -8.78 -27.99
C VAL A 44 -4.99 -7.85 -28.29
N LEU A 45 -5.02 -7.13 -29.40
CA LEU A 45 -3.95 -6.21 -29.82
C LEU A 45 -3.87 -4.96 -28.95
N VAL A 46 -4.99 -4.48 -28.39
CA VAL A 46 -4.95 -3.33 -27.47
C VAL A 46 -4.23 -3.67 -26.17
N PRO A 47 -4.59 -4.73 -25.41
CA PRO A 47 -3.83 -5.09 -24.22
C PRO A 47 -2.43 -5.61 -24.54
N ILE A 48 -2.21 -6.37 -25.62
CA ILE A 48 -0.85 -6.80 -26.01
C ILE A 48 0.02 -5.61 -26.45
N GLY A 49 -0.53 -4.68 -27.23
CA GLY A 49 0.17 -3.45 -27.63
C GLY A 49 0.45 -2.54 -26.45
N TYR A 50 -0.48 -2.44 -25.50
CA TYR A 50 -0.25 -1.74 -24.24
C TYR A 50 0.86 -2.40 -23.42
N VAL A 51 0.89 -3.75 -23.33
CA VAL A 51 1.95 -4.49 -22.64
C VAL A 51 3.31 -4.35 -23.32
N ILE A 52 3.37 -4.28 -24.65
CA ILE A 52 4.63 -4.08 -25.38
C ILE A 52 5.19 -2.67 -25.17
N ILE A 53 4.34 -1.64 -25.13
CA ILE A 53 4.75 -0.25 -24.83
C ILE A 53 5.06 -0.06 -23.33
N SER A 54 4.33 -0.73 -22.45
CA SER A 54 4.55 -0.71 -21.00
C SER A 54 5.81 -1.47 -20.57
N ALA A 55 6.27 -2.44 -21.37
CA ALA A 55 7.48 -3.18 -21.05
C ALA A 55 8.77 -2.34 -21.18
N GLU A 56 8.76 -1.23 -21.91
CA GLU A 56 9.88 -0.27 -21.98
C GLU A 56 9.88 0.74 -20.82
N GLN A 57 8.88 0.74 -19.94
CA GLN A 57 8.89 1.50 -18.67
C GLN A 57 8.89 0.62 -17.41
N SER A 58 8.76 -0.70 -17.52
CA SER A 58 8.46 -1.56 -16.36
C SER A 58 9.49 -2.67 -16.15
N ARG A 59 10.73 -2.55 -16.63
CA ARG A 59 11.70 -3.64 -16.48
C ARG A 59 13.16 -3.21 -16.34
N GLY A 60 13.40 -2.09 -15.64
CA GLY A 60 14.74 -1.61 -15.37
C GLY A 60 14.91 -0.81 -14.07
N ASP A 61 14.02 -0.91 -13.10
CA ASP A 61 14.14 -0.19 -11.81
C ASP A 61 14.64 -1.11 -10.68
N GLY A 62 15.62 -1.96 -10.99
CA GLY A 62 16.35 -2.74 -9.97
C GLY A 62 17.62 -2.03 -9.49
N ASP A 63 18.33 -1.39 -10.42
CA ASP A 63 19.65 -0.78 -10.15
C ASP A 63 19.74 0.69 -10.60
N ASP A 64 18.90 1.14 -11.55
CA ASP A 64 18.89 2.52 -12.04
C ASP A 64 17.94 3.46 -11.27
N GLU A 65 17.06 2.92 -10.41
CA GLU A 65 16.18 3.71 -9.55
C GLU A 65 16.97 4.50 -8.49
N ALA A 66 18.12 3.98 -8.05
CA ALA A 66 19.05 4.73 -7.21
C ALA A 66 19.63 5.95 -7.94
N ALA A 67 19.80 5.88 -9.26
CA ALA A 67 20.32 6.97 -10.09
C ALA A 67 19.23 7.96 -10.54
N GLN A 68 18.00 7.48 -10.77
CA GLN A 68 16.86 8.33 -11.15
C GLN A 68 16.17 9.00 -9.94
N ALA A 69 16.23 8.40 -8.74
CA ALA A 69 15.85 9.06 -7.49
C ALA A 69 16.70 10.31 -7.20
N GLN A 70 17.91 10.40 -7.77
CA GLN A 70 18.76 11.60 -7.66
C GLN A 70 18.30 12.75 -8.56
N THR A 71 17.40 12.52 -9.53
CA THR A 71 17.05 13.49 -10.58
C THR A 71 15.57 13.92 -10.58
N SER A 72 14.69 13.20 -9.89
CA SER A 72 13.29 13.63 -9.74
C SER A 72 13.14 14.69 -8.65
N PRO A 73 12.32 15.75 -8.83
CA PRO A 73 11.97 16.67 -7.74
C PRO A 73 11.31 15.85 -6.63
N GLY A 74 12.06 15.58 -5.55
CA GLY A 74 11.65 14.67 -4.47
C GLY A 74 10.25 14.98 -3.95
N HIS A 75 9.50 13.93 -3.62
CA HIS A 75 8.18 14.04 -3.02
C HIS A 75 8.35 14.70 -1.64
N ARG A 76 8.23 16.02 -1.58
CA ARG A 76 8.47 16.77 -0.35
C ARG A 76 7.49 16.28 0.70
N ILE A 77 8.03 15.79 1.82
CA ILE A 77 7.24 15.41 2.98
C ILE A 77 6.27 16.56 3.34
N ALA A 78 4.99 16.26 3.41
CA ALA A 78 3.96 17.27 3.61
C ALA A 78 3.83 17.61 5.10
N ASP A 79 3.44 18.85 5.41
CA ASP A 79 3.08 19.31 6.76
C ASP A 79 1.74 18.70 7.18
N PHE A 80 1.72 17.38 7.34
CA PHE A 80 0.57 16.60 7.71
C PHE A 80 0.90 15.70 8.91
N TYR A 81 -0.01 15.71 9.89
CA TYR A 81 0.10 14.86 11.05
C TYR A 81 -0.45 13.46 10.70
N PRO A 82 0.35 12.38 10.80
CA PRO A 82 -0.10 11.06 10.40
C PRO A 82 -1.34 10.63 11.21
N THR A 83 -2.30 10.04 10.51
CA THR A 83 -3.57 9.61 11.10
C THR A 83 -3.36 8.57 12.20
N LYS A 84 -4.35 8.41 13.09
CA LYS A 84 -4.30 7.37 14.12
C LYS A 84 -4.12 5.97 13.54
N LEU A 85 -4.70 5.71 12.37
CA LEU A 85 -4.58 4.44 11.67
C LEU A 85 -3.16 4.22 11.15
N GLN A 86 -2.60 5.21 10.44
CA GLN A 86 -1.20 5.15 9.95
C GLN A 86 -0.24 4.90 11.10
N ARG A 87 -0.31 5.70 12.17
CA ARG A 87 0.55 5.52 13.35
C ARG A 87 0.44 4.12 13.99
N ARG A 88 -0.72 3.47 13.87
CA ARG A 88 -0.95 2.13 14.41
C ARG A 88 -0.39 1.04 13.50
N ILE A 89 -0.57 1.17 12.18
CA ILE A 89 -0.04 0.22 11.19
C ILE A 89 1.49 0.26 11.18
N TYR A 90 2.05 1.46 11.04
CA TYR A 90 3.49 1.70 10.98
C TYR A 90 4.16 1.74 12.35
N GLN A 91 3.41 1.64 13.44
CA GLN A 91 3.94 1.67 14.81
C GLN A 91 4.87 2.89 15.05
N VAL A 92 4.51 4.05 14.49
CA VAL A 92 5.23 5.31 14.67
C VAL A 92 4.46 6.16 15.69
N PRO A 93 4.82 6.10 16.99
CA PRO A 93 4.23 7.00 17.97
C PRO A 93 4.75 8.41 17.75
N ILE A 94 3.88 9.39 17.98
CA ILE A 94 4.26 10.80 18.02
C ILE A 94 4.12 11.24 19.46
N PRO A 95 5.23 11.61 20.15
CA PRO A 95 5.20 11.94 21.56
C PRO A 95 4.40 13.22 21.81
N PRO A 96 3.86 13.42 23.03
CA PRO A 96 3.29 14.70 23.42
C PRO A 96 4.29 15.85 23.19
N MET A 97 3.79 17.03 22.84
CA MET A 97 4.59 18.24 22.54
C MET A 97 5.53 18.13 21.32
N ALA A 98 5.36 17.09 20.49
CA ALA A 98 5.95 17.09 19.16
C ALA A 98 5.37 18.22 18.31
N HIS A 99 6.23 18.89 17.55
CA HIS A 99 5.89 19.99 16.67
C HIS A 99 6.68 19.87 15.37
N HIS A 100 6.30 20.65 14.35
CA HIS A 100 6.80 20.48 12.97
C HIS A 100 6.68 19.04 12.48
N VAL A 101 5.55 18.39 12.77
CA VAL A 101 5.28 17.03 12.33
C VAL A 101 5.00 17.05 10.84
N ARG A 102 5.77 16.28 10.09
CA ARG A 102 5.61 16.09 8.66
C ARG A 102 5.54 14.61 8.36
N SER A 103 4.72 14.21 7.41
CA SER A 103 4.60 12.81 7.03
C SER A 103 4.32 12.62 5.54
N MET A 104 4.70 11.46 5.04
CA MET A 104 4.43 10.97 3.70
C MET A 104 4.34 9.45 3.77
N GLU A 105 3.36 8.89 3.08
CA GLU A 105 3.22 7.44 2.93
C GLU A 105 3.46 7.08 1.47
N THR A 106 4.25 6.04 1.24
CA THR A 106 4.51 5.48 -0.08
C THR A 106 4.19 3.99 -0.05
N ASN A 107 3.61 3.46 -1.12
CA ASN A 107 3.15 2.09 -1.17
C ASN A 107 3.53 1.45 -2.52
N SER A 108 3.97 0.20 -2.44
CA SER A 108 4.22 -0.70 -3.56
C SER A 108 3.49 -2.03 -3.32
N TRP A 109 3.52 -2.91 -4.33
CA TRP A 109 3.00 -4.26 -4.19
C TRP A 109 3.74 -5.09 -3.13
N GLU A 110 4.98 -4.74 -2.82
CA GLU A 110 5.84 -5.52 -1.93
C GLU A 110 5.95 -4.91 -0.54
N THR A 111 5.95 -3.58 -0.47
CA THR A 111 6.23 -2.82 0.75
C THR A 111 5.32 -1.62 0.88
N SER A 112 5.13 -1.17 2.11
CA SER A 112 4.52 0.11 2.41
C SER A 112 5.38 0.84 3.42
N GLU A 113 5.69 2.10 3.15
CA GLU A 113 6.61 2.90 3.96
C GLU A 113 5.93 4.18 4.44
N LEU A 114 6.09 4.47 5.72
CA LEU A 114 5.71 5.75 6.32
C LEU A 114 6.95 6.52 6.71
N TYR A 115 7.11 7.68 6.10
CA TYR A 115 8.12 8.67 6.41
C TYR A 115 7.52 9.66 7.38
N VAL A 116 8.18 9.88 8.51
CA VAL A 116 7.78 10.90 9.47
C VAL A 116 8.98 11.68 9.96
N GLU A 117 8.83 12.97 10.07
CA GLU A 117 9.75 13.81 10.83
C GLU A 117 8.99 14.63 11.87
N PHE A 118 9.62 14.88 13.01
CA PHE A 118 9.12 15.81 14.02
C PHE A 118 10.24 16.32 14.91
N THR A 119 10.03 17.48 15.53
CA THR A 119 10.87 17.98 16.62
C THR A 119 10.17 17.72 17.95
N THR A 120 10.91 17.32 18.98
CA THR A 120 10.36 17.00 20.31
C THR A 120 11.29 17.43 21.43
N THR A 121 10.85 17.31 22.68
CA THR A 121 11.67 17.57 23.88
C THR A 121 12.56 16.39 24.21
N PRO A 122 13.50 16.50 25.17
CA PRO A 122 14.34 15.37 25.55
C PRO A 122 13.52 14.16 26.04
N GLY A 123 12.56 14.39 26.94
CA GLY A 123 11.68 13.33 27.42
C GLY A 123 10.73 12.79 26.34
N GLY A 124 10.38 13.62 25.36
CA GLY A 124 9.60 13.19 24.19
C GLY A 124 10.39 12.24 23.29
N LEU A 125 11.69 12.49 23.08
CA LEU A 125 12.59 11.57 22.38
C LEU A 125 12.68 10.24 23.12
N ASP A 126 12.86 10.26 24.45
CA ASP A 126 12.94 9.03 25.25
C ASP A 126 11.64 8.22 25.17
N THR A 127 10.50 8.92 25.22
CA THR A 127 9.17 8.30 25.07
C THR A 127 9.01 7.65 23.70
N PHE A 128 9.39 8.36 22.62
CA PHE A 128 9.35 7.84 21.26
C PHE A 128 10.20 6.57 21.13
N LEU A 129 11.47 6.64 21.50
CA LEU A 129 12.43 5.54 21.39
C LEU A 129 11.95 4.33 22.19
N ALA A 130 11.50 4.53 23.43
CA ALA A 130 11.00 3.44 24.27
C ALA A 130 9.76 2.74 23.66
N GLN A 131 8.85 3.51 23.04
CA GLN A 131 7.64 2.95 22.44
C GLN A 131 7.90 2.17 21.15
N VAL A 132 8.94 2.53 20.38
CA VAL A 132 9.41 1.74 19.22
C VAL A 132 10.34 0.59 19.63
N GLY A 133 10.68 0.48 20.93
CA GLY A 133 11.44 -0.64 21.48
C GLY A 133 12.96 -0.43 21.54
N THR A 134 13.42 0.82 21.56
CA THR A 134 14.85 1.19 21.65
C THR A 134 15.10 2.25 22.74
N SER A 135 16.33 2.75 22.84
CA SER A 135 16.69 3.86 23.72
C SER A 135 17.77 4.74 23.11
N ARG A 136 18.06 5.90 23.71
CA ARG A 136 19.16 6.76 23.25
C ARG A 136 20.52 6.06 23.26
N ALA A 137 20.74 5.11 24.15
CA ALA A 137 22.00 4.37 24.24
C ALA A 137 22.25 3.47 23.02
N GLU A 138 21.19 3.12 22.29
CA GLU A 138 21.27 2.31 21.07
C GLU A 138 21.42 3.17 19.80
N LEU A 139 21.34 4.51 19.93
CA LEU A 139 21.65 5.42 18.82
C LEU A 139 23.15 5.41 18.60
N ARG A 140 23.56 5.07 17.39
CA ARG A 140 24.96 5.04 16.98
C ARG A 140 25.38 6.44 16.54
N ASP A 141 26.39 6.98 17.21
CA ASP A 141 26.92 8.31 16.95
C ASP A 141 27.42 8.44 15.50
N GLY A 142 27.02 9.53 14.84
CA GLY A 142 27.39 9.83 13.46
C GLY A 142 26.69 8.97 12.41
N GLN A 143 25.79 8.06 12.81
CA GLN A 143 25.07 7.20 11.89
C GLN A 143 23.79 7.87 11.38
N VAL A 144 23.58 7.74 10.06
CA VAL A 144 22.28 7.93 9.40
C VAL A 144 21.77 6.53 9.08
N ALA A 145 20.59 6.17 9.58
CA ALA A 145 20.01 4.84 9.37
C ALA A 145 19.40 4.68 7.96
N MET A 146 18.91 5.79 7.40
CA MET A 146 18.16 5.79 6.14
C MET A 146 19.06 5.64 4.92
N SER A 147 18.55 4.95 3.90
CA SER A 147 19.23 4.84 2.60
C SER A 147 19.22 6.16 1.83
N ALA A 148 20.13 6.31 0.88
CA ALA A 148 20.18 7.49 0.02
C ALA A 148 18.87 7.70 -0.78
N ALA A 149 18.22 6.61 -1.20
CA ALA A 149 16.95 6.66 -1.91
C ALA A 149 15.81 7.18 -1.00
N GLN A 150 15.71 6.67 0.23
CA GLN A 150 14.75 7.16 1.23
C GLN A 150 14.96 8.66 1.52
N CYS A 151 16.21 9.09 1.67
CA CYS A 151 16.56 10.49 1.90
C CYS A 151 16.11 11.38 0.73
N ALA A 152 16.43 10.97 -0.49
CA ALA A 152 16.06 11.70 -1.70
C ALA A 152 14.53 11.79 -1.86
N LEU A 153 13.82 10.69 -1.60
CA LEU A 153 12.36 10.63 -1.70
C LEU A 153 11.69 11.58 -0.71
N ALA A 154 12.11 11.57 0.56
CA ALA A 154 11.58 12.45 1.60
C ALA A 154 12.05 13.91 1.51
N GLY A 155 13.10 14.18 0.72
CA GLY A 155 13.77 15.48 0.66
C GLY A 155 14.59 15.79 1.91
N TRP A 156 15.15 14.78 2.56
CA TRP A 156 16.05 14.93 3.71
C TRP A 156 17.50 15.00 3.25
N ASP A 157 18.24 15.95 3.84
CA ASP A 157 19.67 16.11 3.59
C ASP A 157 20.45 15.96 4.89
N PHE A 158 21.11 14.81 5.04
CA PHE A 158 21.95 14.49 6.18
C PHE A 158 23.44 14.75 5.92
N SER A 159 23.81 15.27 4.74
CA SER A 159 25.20 15.67 4.44
C SER A 159 25.64 16.89 5.24
N ILE A 160 24.67 17.68 5.73
CA ILE A 160 24.91 18.84 6.58
C ILE A 160 25.54 18.39 7.91
N PRO A 161 26.72 18.92 8.29
CA PRO A 161 27.37 18.56 9.55
C PRO A 161 26.49 18.87 10.77
N ARG A 162 26.06 17.84 11.47
CA ARG A 162 25.24 17.88 12.68
C ARG A 162 25.60 16.71 13.59
N GLN A 163 25.19 16.77 14.85
CA GLN A 163 25.27 15.62 15.76
C GLN A 163 24.16 14.64 15.42
N TRP A 164 24.48 13.68 14.57
CA TRP A 164 23.55 12.62 14.16
C TRP A 164 23.66 11.41 15.09
N GLY A 165 22.52 10.76 15.36
CA GLY A 165 22.45 9.44 15.98
C GLY A 165 21.46 8.57 15.23
N GLY A 166 21.85 7.35 14.88
CA GLY A 166 21.06 6.44 14.05
C GLY A 166 20.80 5.09 14.68
N ALA A 167 19.62 4.52 14.45
CA ALA A 167 19.29 3.14 14.81
C ALA A 167 18.38 2.51 13.77
N THR A 168 18.63 1.23 13.46
CA THR A 168 17.78 0.40 12.61
C THR A 168 17.22 -0.73 13.46
N LEU A 169 15.91 -0.90 13.45
CA LEU A 169 15.19 -1.93 14.19
C LEU A 169 14.49 -2.86 13.21
N HIS A 170 14.98 -4.10 13.12
CA HIS A 170 14.28 -5.16 12.41
C HIS A 170 13.31 -5.87 13.34
N GLN A 171 12.05 -5.93 12.97
CA GLN A 171 11.00 -6.59 13.74
C GLN A 171 10.70 -7.98 13.18
N ALA A 172 10.36 -8.91 14.07
CA ALA A 172 9.95 -10.24 13.67
C ALA A 172 8.49 -10.27 13.18
N GLY A 173 8.21 -11.11 12.18
CA GLY A 173 6.88 -11.32 11.62
C GLY A 173 6.39 -10.14 10.79
N ASP A 174 5.09 -9.84 10.88
CA ASP A 174 4.44 -8.78 10.07
C ASP A 174 4.56 -7.38 10.69
N LYS A 175 5.44 -7.21 11.67
CA LYS A 175 5.67 -5.90 12.28
C LYS A 175 6.56 -5.06 11.36
N PRO A 176 6.35 -3.73 11.31
CA PRO A 176 7.18 -2.87 10.51
C PRO A 176 8.57 -2.74 11.09
N ASP A 177 9.57 -2.64 10.21
CA ASP A 177 10.91 -2.21 10.57
C ASP A 177 10.95 -0.69 10.78
N HIS A 178 11.94 -0.20 11.53
CA HIS A 178 12.14 1.22 11.78
C HIS A 178 13.58 1.65 11.56
N ASP A 179 13.79 2.54 10.59
CA ASP A 179 15.05 3.27 10.41
C ASP A 179 14.90 4.66 11.01
N ILE A 180 15.66 4.94 12.06
CA ILE A 180 15.56 6.15 12.87
C ILE A 180 16.87 6.92 12.77
N THR A 181 16.77 8.20 12.40
CA THR A 181 17.88 9.15 12.47
C THR A 181 17.46 10.33 13.32
N VAL A 182 18.33 10.79 14.22
CA VAL A 182 18.05 11.89 15.15
C VAL A 182 19.13 12.94 15.04
N SER A 183 18.75 14.21 14.90
CA SER A 183 19.65 15.34 15.16
C SER A 183 19.62 15.69 16.63
N LEU A 184 20.76 15.52 17.30
CA LEU A 184 21.02 15.93 18.69
C LEU A 184 21.75 17.28 18.78
N SER A 185 21.87 18.00 17.65
CA SER A 185 22.59 19.30 17.59
C SER A 185 21.99 20.37 18.50
N ASP A 186 20.67 20.32 18.72
CA ASP A 186 19.98 21.06 19.78
C ASP A 186 19.49 20.03 20.80
N PRO A 187 20.12 19.94 21.99
CA PRO A 187 19.78 18.92 22.98
C PRO A 187 18.39 19.14 23.60
N ASP A 188 17.87 20.36 23.58
CA ASP A 188 16.54 20.69 24.12
C ASP A 188 15.42 20.41 23.10
N TRP A 189 15.77 20.43 21.81
CA TRP A 189 14.84 20.19 20.71
C TRP A 189 15.37 19.19 19.67
N PRO A 190 15.58 17.91 20.05
CA PRO A 190 15.96 16.88 19.11
C PRO A 190 14.95 16.76 17.97
N ARG A 191 15.47 16.64 16.75
CA ARG A 191 14.66 16.35 15.56
C ARG A 191 14.81 14.89 15.19
N VAL A 192 13.67 14.22 15.06
CA VAL A 192 13.57 12.80 14.73
C VAL A 192 13.10 12.65 13.30
N TYR A 193 13.75 11.73 12.60
CA TYR A 193 13.40 11.25 11.27
C TYR A 193 13.19 9.74 11.39
N VAL A 194 12.09 9.23 10.88
CA VAL A 194 11.80 7.81 10.88
C VAL A 194 11.23 7.37 9.54
N VAL A 195 11.76 6.28 9.01
CA VAL A 195 11.08 5.47 7.99
C VAL A 195 10.60 4.20 8.67
N SER A 196 9.32 3.90 8.50
CA SER A 196 8.74 2.65 8.96
C SER A 196 8.28 1.82 7.77
N THR A 197 8.83 0.61 7.64
CA THR A 197 8.63 -0.24 6.46
C THR A 197 7.86 -1.50 6.84
N VAL A 198 6.68 -1.67 6.26
CA VAL A 198 5.87 -2.90 6.32
C VAL A 198 6.19 -3.74 5.10
N ASN A 199 6.54 -5.01 5.29
CA ASN A 199 6.82 -5.97 4.22
C ASN A 199 5.62 -6.91 4.01
N PHE A 200 5.01 -6.92 2.83
CA PHE A 200 3.83 -7.74 2.54
C PHE A 200 4.15 -9.18 2.14
N GLN A 201 5.41 -9.48 1.78
CA GLN A 201 5.83 -10.81 1.32
C GLN A 201 5.75 -11.91 2.40
N HIS A 202 5.67 -11.54 3.69
CA HIS A 202 5.61 -12.50 4.79
C HIS A 202 4.17 -12.82 5.25
N GLY A 203 3.15 -12.08 4.79
CA GLY A 203 1.77 -12.23 5.25
C GLY A 203 0.98 -13.41 4.65
N PHE A 204 1.54 -14.12 3.66
CA PHE A 204 0.85 -15.22 2.96
C PHE A 204 1.45 -16.62 3.17
N SER A 205 2.50 -16.77 4.00
CA SER A 205 3.07 -18.09 4.31
C SER A 205 2.78 -18.52 5.75
N GLY A 206 1.60 -19.11 6.00
CA GLY A 206 1.40 -19.92 7.20
C GLY A 206 -0.03 -20.00 7.69
N GLY A 207 -0.64 -21.19 7.56
CA GLY A 207 -1.84 -21.61 8.30
C GLY A 207 -2.79 -22.48 7.50
#